data_AF-A9B8J7-F1
#
_entry.id   AF-A9B8J7-F1
#
_cell.length_a   1.000
_cell.length_b   1.000
_cell.length_c   1.000
_cell.angle_alpha   90.00
_cell.angle_beta   90.00
_cell.angle_gamma   90.00
#
_symmetry.space_group_name_H-M   'P 1'
#
loop_
_entity.id
_entity.type
_entity.pdbx_description
1 polymer ?
#
loop_
_entity_poly.entity_id
_entity_poly.type
_entity_poly.pdbx_seq_one_letter_code
_entity_poly.pdbx_strand_id
1 'polypeptide(L)'
;MEQMLDAELTAHLGYEPYAPEGRNSGNTRDGSRPRRLRTSAGDHTIQVPRDRNSTFQPALLDPYQTSTNELEEKIIALYFKGVSACDIQQTLHELTLLGKGG
;
A
#
# COMPACT_ATOMS: atom_id res chain seq x y z
N MET A 1 -1.56 -1.02 -6.54
CA MET A 1 -1.84 -0.62 -5.16
C MET A 1 -1.91 -1.83 -4.26
N GLU A 2 -2.80 -2.79 -4.52
CA GLU A 2 -2.92 -4.01 -3.69
C GLU A 2 -1.59 -4.78 -3.56
N GLN A 3 -0.85 -4.92 -4.66
CA GLN A 3 0.50 -5.52 -4.63
C GLN A 3 1.52 -4.74 -3.81
N MET A 4 1.43 -3.41 -3.78
CA MET A 4 2.34 -2.58 -2.96
C MET A 4 2.03 -2.74 -1.48
N LEU A 5 0.74 -2.75 -1.14
CA LEU A 5 0.29 -2.97 0.24
C LEU A 5 0.66 -4.38 0.71
N ASP A 6 0.64 -5.38 -0.17
CA ASP A 6 1.09 -6.73 0.15
C ASP A 6 2.61 -6.79 0.35
N ALA A 7 3.39 -6.07 -0.46
CA ALA A 7 4.82 -5.91 -0.23
C ALA A 7 5.13 -5.19 1.08
N GLU A 8 4.36 -4.16 1.46
CA GLU A 8 4.46 -3.52 2.77
C GLU A 8 4.12 -4.48 3.92
N LEU A 9 3.06 -5.29 3.78
CA LEU A 9 2.70 -6.29 4.78
C LEU A 9 3.80 -7.37 4.90
N THR A 10 4.43 -7.72 3.78
CA THR A 10 5.58 -8.62 3.75
C THR A 10 6.75 -8.06 4.54
N ALA A 11 7.09 -6.78 4.31
CA ALA A 11 8.13 -6.10 5.06
C ALA A 11 7.79 -5.99 6.56
N HIS A 12 6.51 -5.75 6.90
CA HIS A 12 6.01 -5.68 8.28
C HIS A 12 6.10 -7.02 9.01
N LEU A 13 5.73 -8.11 8.34
CA LEU A 13 5.77 -9.45 8.92
C LEU A 13 7.20 -10.05 8.91
N GLY A 14 8.06 -9.58 8.01
CA GLY A 14 9.43 -10.06 7.85
C GLY A 14 9.56 -11.37 7.07
N TYR A 15 8.50 -11.82 6.40
CA TYR A 15 8.51 -13.05 5.62
C TYR A 15 7.46 -13.06 4.48
N GLU A 16 7.78 -13.79 3.42
CA GLU A 16 6.95 -13.98 2.23
C GLU A 16 5.64 -14.73 2.53
N PRO A 17 4.57 -14.53 1.75
CA PRO A 17 3.36 -15.33 1.89
C PRO A 17 3.68 -16.82 1.75
N TYR A 18 3.12 -17.64 2.64
CA TYR A 18 3.34 -19.09 2.73
C TYR A 18 4.76 -19.54 3.10
N ALA A 19 5.66 -18.62 3.46
CA ALA A 19 7.01 -18.98 3.90
C ALA A 19 7.00 -19.73 5.25
N PRO A 20 7.87 -20.76 5.43
CA PRO A 20 7.98 -21.50 6.67
C PRO A 20 8.39 -20.64 7.88
N GLU A 21 9.09 -19.52 7.64
CA GLU A 21 9.44 -18.50 8.65
C GLU A 21 8.21 -17.92 9.36
N GLY A 22 7.05 -17.92 8.70
CA GLY A 22 5.78 -17.51 9.30
C GLY A 22 5.20 -18.49 10.32
N ARG A 23 5.81 -19.67 10.49
CA ARG A 23 5.32 -20.69 11.44
C ARG A 23 5.86 -20.40 12.84
N ASN A 24 4.96 -20.15 13.79
CA ASN A 24 5.27 -19.71 15.16
C ASN A 24 5.85 -18.27 15.27
N SER A 25 5.70 -17.43 14.24
CA SER A 25 6.09 -16.01 14.28
C SER A 25 5.24 -15.17 15.25
N GLY A 26 4.10 -15.68 15.72
CA GLY A 26 3.17 -14.96 16.59
C GLY A 26 2.27 -13.94 15.86
N ASN A 27 2.49 -13.70 14.57
CA ASN A 27 1.62 -12.89 13.72
C ASN A 27 1.57 -13.46 12.31
N THR A 28 0.41 -13.46 11.66
CA THR A 28 0.21 -14.03 10.32
C THR A 28 -0.63 -13.13 9.43
N ARG A 29 -0.56 -13.31 8.11
CA ARG A 29 -1.52 -12.67 7.19
C ARG A 29 -2.93 -13.18 7.49
N ASP A 30 -3.90 -12.27 7.54
CA ASP A 30 -5.32 -12.54 7.88
C ASP A 30 -6.24 -11.87 6.85
N GLY A 31 -6.10 -12.30 5.60
CA GLY A 31 -6.91 -11.83 4.47
C GLY A 31 -6.73 -10.33 4.16
N SER A 32 -7.79 -9.75 3.59
CA SER A 32 -7.85 -8.35 3.20
C SER A 32 -9.20 -7.73 3.56
N ARG A 33 -9.22 -6.41 3.72
CA ARG A 33 -10.42 -5.63 4.01
C ARG A 33 -10.69 -4.61 2.90
N PRO A 34 -11.94 -4.46 2.42
CA PRO A 34 -12.26 -3.45 1.44
C PRO A 34 -12.13 -2.05 2.05
N ARG A 35 -11.48 -1.13 1.33
CA ARG A 35 -11.42 0.29 1.67
C ARG A 35 -11.87 1.12 0.47
N ARG A 36 -12.83 2.02 0.71
CA ARG A 36 -13.28 2.98 -0.30
C ARG A 36 -12.38 4.21 -0.25
N LEU A 37 -11.85 4.58 -1.41
CA LEU A 37 -11.02 5.75 -1.63
C LEU A 37 -11.79 6.73 -2.51
N ARG A 38 -11.82 7.98 -2.10
CA ARG A 38 -12.35 9.07 -2.91
C ARG A 38 -11.18 9.81 -3.54
N THR A 39 -11.20 9.90 -4.86
CA THR A 39 -10.19 10.61 -5.65
C THR A 39 -10.87 11.55 -6.63
N SER A 40 -10.09 12.42 -7.25
CA SER A 40 -10.52 13.29 -8.34
C SER A 40 -11.04 12.53 -9.57
N ALA A 41 -10.63 11.27 -9.75
CA ALA A 41 -11.11 10.40 -10.84
C ALA A 41 -12.44 9.69 -10.51
N GLY A 42 -12.88 9.76 -9.25
CA GLY A 42 -14.07 9.06 -8.77
C GLY A 42 -13.84 8.30 -7.47
N ASP A 43 -14.88 7.61 -7.02
CA ASP A 43 -14.77 6.66 -5.92
C ASP A 43 -14.30 5.29 -6.41
N HIS A 44 -13.39 4.70 -5.65
CA HIS A 44 -12.83 3.40 -5.95
C HIS A 44 -12.76 2.55 -4.68
N THR A 45 -12.81 1.23 -4.84
CA THR A 45 -12.66 0.30 -3.71
C THR A 45 -11.44 -0.58 -3.95
N ILE A 46 -10.57 -0.68 -2.96
CA ILE A 46 -9.35 -1.51 -2.99
C ILE A 46 -9.37 -2.53 -1.85
N GLN A 47 -8.59 -3.60 -1.97
CA GLN A 47 -8.36 -4.56 -0.89
C GLN A 47 -7.08 -4.21 -0.12
N VAL A 48 -7.22 -3.92 1.17
CA VAL A 48 -6.08 -3.64 2.05
C VAL A 48 -5.73 -4.91 2.82
N PRO A 49 -4.53 -5.50 2.63
CA PRO A 49 -4.13 -6.71 3.32
C PRO A 49 -3.98 -6.45 4.82
N ARG A 50 -4.16 -7.50 5.64
CA ARG A 50 -4.17 -7.41 7.09
C ARG A 50 -3.29 -8.47 7.72
N ASP A 51 -2.71 -8.14 8.88
CA ASP A 51 -2.14 -9.11 9.79
C ASP A 51 -3.15 -9.52 10.89
N ARG A 52 -2.96 -10.71 11.45
CA ARG A 52 -3.84 -11.32 12.45
C ARG A 52 -3.88 -10.50 13.74
N ASN A 53 -2.77 -9.85 14.09
CA ASN A 53 -2.69 -9.02 15.28
C ASN A 53 -3.21 -7.58 15.05
N SER A 54 -3.63 -7.25 13.82
CA SER A 54 -4.06 -5.90 13.43
C SER A 54 -3.06 -4.79 13.76
N THR A 55 -1.76 -5.10 13.70
CA THR A 55 -0.67 -4.14 13.92
C THR A 55 -0.15 -3.50 12.65
N PHE A 56 -0.53 -4.00 11.47
CA PHE A 56 -0.12 -3.48 10.18
C PHE A 56 -0.82 -2.15 9.87
N GLN A 57 -0.02 -1.09 9.74
CA GLN A 57 -0.44 0.23 9.29
C GLN A 57 0.32 0.55 7.99
N PRO A 58 -0.35 0.53 6.83
CA PRO A 58 0.30 0.83 5.55
C PRO A 58 0.73 2.29 5.50
N ALA A 59 1.95 2.57 5.05
CA ALA A 59 2.45 3.94 4.88
C ALA A 59 1.78 4.63 3.68
N LEU A 60 1.36 3.84 2.68
CA LEU A 60 0.64 4.35 1.51
C LEU A 60 -0.80 4.80 1.79
N LEU A 61 -1.39 4.41 2.92
CA LEU A 61 -2.78 4.69 3.26
C LEU A 61 -2.92 5.02 4.74
N ASP A 62 -3.08 6.29 5.07
CA ASP A 62 -3.27 6.71 6.46
C ASP A 62 -4.51 6.02 7.07
N PRO A 63 -4.45 5.38 8.25
CA PRO A 63 -5.52 4.50 8.76
C PRO A 63 -6.87 5.19 8.97
N TYR A 64 -6.91 6.52 9.07
CA TYR A 64 -8.12 7.30 9.36
C TYR A 64 -8.52 8.28 8.25
N GLN A 65 -7.81 8.31 7.11
CA GLN A 65 -8.12 9.24 6.02
C GLN A 65 -9.14 8.68 5.03
N THR A 66 -10.30 9.30 4.94
CA THR A 66 -11.32 8.99 3.93
C THR A 66 -11.13 9.78 2.62
N SER A 67 -10.37 10.87 2.68
CA SER A 67 -9.93 11.67 1.55
C SER A 67 -8.42 11.51 1.38
N THR A 68 -7.96 11.39 0.15
CA THR A 68 -6.54 11.17 -0.17
C THR A 68 -5.82 12.50 -0.35
N ASN A 69 -4.56 12.58 0.08
CA ASN A 69 -3.73 13.75 -0.19
C ASN A 69 -3.29 13.80 -1.69
N GLU A 70 -2.74 14.91 -2.16
CA GLU A 70 -2.41 15.07 -3.60
C GLU A 70 -1.41 14.02 -4.11
N LEU A 71 -0.47 13.58 -3.26
CA LEU A 71 0.50 12.55 -3.60
C LEU A 71 -0.17 11.17 -3.68
N GLU A 72 -1.00 10.83 -2.68
CA GLU A 72 -1.81 9.61 -2.67
C GLU A 72 -2.74 9.58 -3.89
N GLU A 73 -3.40 10.68 -4.22
CA GLU A 73 -4.26 10.78 -5.41
C GLU A 73 -3.49 10.48 -6.70
N LYS A 74 -2.25 10.98 -6.84
CA LYS A 74 -1.40 10.67 -7.99
C LYS A 74 -1.01 9.20 -8.03
N ILE A 75 -0.64 8.59 -6.90
CA ILE A 75 -0.31 7.16 -6.80
C ILE A 75 -1.51 6.32 -7.21
N ILE A 76 -2.70 6.66 -6.69
CA ILE A 76 -3.95 5.96 -6.96
C ILE A 76 -4.35 6.14 -8.43
N ALA A 77 -4.21 7.35 -8.99
CA ALA A 77 -4.49 7.62 -10.39
C ALA A 77 -3.55 6.84 -11.33
N LEU A 78 -2.25 6.74 -11.02
CA LEU A 78 -1.31 5.92 -11.79
C LEU A 78 -1.69 4.44 -11.73
N TYR A 79 -2.12 3.95 -10.56
CA TYR A 79 -2.62 2.59 -10.41
C TYR A 79 -3.85 2.33 -11.29
N PHE A 80 -4.85 3.22 -11.28
CA PHE A 80 -6.05 3.06 -12.12
C PHE A 80 -5.76 3.21 -13.62
N LYS A 81 -4.69 3.93 -13.99
CA LYS A 81 -4.20 4.00 -15.37
C LYS A 81 -3.46 2.74 -15.83
N GLY A 82 -3.31 1.72 -14.97
CA GLY A 82 -2.63 0.47 -15.30
C GLY A 82 -1.11 0.56 -15.27
N VAL A 83 -0.56 1.59 -14.62
CA VAL A 83 0.90 1.70 -14.40
C VAL A 83 1.31 0.63 -13.38
N SER A 84 2.38 -0.11 -13.69
CA SER A 84 2.87 -1.18 -12.83
C SER A 84 3.32 -0.65 -11.47
N ALA A 85 3.24 -1.49 -10.44
CA ALA A 85 3.67 -1.10 -9.10
C ALA A 85 5.15 -0.64 -9.06
N CYS A 86 6.01 -1.33 -9.82
CA CYS A 86 7.42 -0.95 -9.98
C CYS A 86 7.57 0.46 -10.57
N ASP A 87 6.88 0.76 -11.66
CA ASP A 87 6.92 2.08 -12.32
C ASP A 87 6.36 3.20 -11.42
N ILE A 88 5.32 2.92 -10.65
CA ILE A 88 4.79 3.89 -9.67
C ILE A 88 5.84 4.15 -8.58
N GLN A 89 6.51 3.11 -8.05
CA GLN A 89 7.60 3.29 -7.07
C GLN A 89 8.76 4.10 -7.67
N GLN A 90 9.13 3.84 -8.91
CA GLN A 90 10.16 4.61 -9.62
C GLN A 90 9.75 6.08 -9.77
N THR A 91 8.51 6.34 -10.19
CA THR A 91 7.95 7.69 -10.33
C THR A 91 7.96 8.43 -8.99
N LEU A 92 7.61 7.75 -7.89
CA LEU A 92 7.68 8.32 -6.54
C LEU A 92 9.11 8.61 -6.10
N HIS A 93 10.05 7.72 -6.42
CA HIS A 93 11.46 7.93 -6.13
C HIS A 93 11.98 9.17 -6.88
N GLU A 94 11.63 9.35 -8.14
CA GLU A 94 12.00 10.52 -8.94
C GLU A 94 11.40 11.82 -8.36
N LEU A 95 10.12 11.82 -8.00
CA LEU A 95 9.46 12.99 -7.39
C LEU A 95 10.06 13.37 -6.03
N THR A 96 10.43 12.39 -5.21
CA THR A 96 11.04 12.63 -3.89
C THR A 96 12.49 13.08 -3.99
N LEU A 97 13.23 12.63 -5.03
CA LEU A 97 14.58 13.11 -5.32
C LEU A 97 14.60 14.52 -5.91
N LEU A 98 13.59 14.90 -6.71
CA LEU A 98 13.46 16.26 -7.26
C LEU A 98 13.15 17.33 -6.19
N GLY A 99 12.67 16.94 -5.01
CA GLY A 99 12.44 17.84 -3.87
C GLY A 99 13.67 18.11 -2.98
N LYS A 100 14.80 17.45 -3.24
CA LYS A 100 16.06 17.56 -2.46
C LYS A 100 17.14 18.39 -3.17
N GLY A 101 16.76 19.20 -4.15
CA GLY A 101 17.61 20.19 -4.80
C GLY A 101 17.08 21.60 -4.58
N GLY A 102 17.28 22.15 -3.38
CA GLY A 102 16.94 23.53 -3.00
C GLY A 102 17.76 23.96 -1.81
#